data_AF-A0A8J6LYE7-F1
#
_entry.id   AF-A0A8J6LYE7-F1
#
_cell.length_a   1.000
_cell.length_b   1.000
_cell.length_c   1.000
_cell.angle_alpha   90.00
_cell.angle_beta   90.00
_cell.angle_gamma   90.00
#
_symmetry.space_group_name_H-M   'P 1'
#
loop_
_entity.id
_entity.type
_entity.pdbx_description
1 polymer ?
#
loop_
_entity_poly.entity_id
_entity_poly.type
_entity_poly.pdbx_seq_one_letter_code
_entity_poly.pdbx_strand_id
1 'polypeptide(L)'
;MPPLPEQPESRGSGPVGADDPAREAIRAALARNVAKLTRHESGVRAGTPDSVRKLRIAARRLRSDLNTFRPLLDPEWAKALSQELGALARSVGTARDREVTLHRLERDVEVLPPGAPLEATLDYLRTVLTADLATAQEGAVAALDSDGTAALIAAMQVAAEDPRTNAEA
;
A
#
# COMPACT_ATOMS: atom_id res chain seq x y z
N MET A 1 -16.68 -25.06 43.51
CA MET A 1 -16.32 -24.61 42.16
C MET A 1 -15.36 -23.44 42.32
N PRO A 2 -14.06 -23.60 42.03
CA PRO A 2 -13.14 -22.47 42.08
C PRO A 2 -13.54 -21.45 41.00
N PRO A 3 -13.35 -20.14 41.23
CA PRO A 3 -13.57 -19.14 40.19
C PRO A 3 -12.59 -19.40 39.04
N LEU A 4 -13.10 -19.30 37.81
CA LEU A 4 -12.30 -19.38 36.60
C LEU A 4 -11.24 -18.25 36.63
N PRO A 5 -10.02 -18.51 36.12
CA PRO A 5 -9.02 -17.45 35.99
C PRO A 5 -9.56 -16.33 35.09
N GLU A 6 -9.44 -15.09 35.57
CA GLU A 6 -9.72 -13.89 34.80
C GLU A 6 -8.92 -13.94 33.51
N GLN A 7 -9.63 -13.90 32.37
CA GLN A 7 -8.99 -13.83 31.08
C GLN A 7 -8.23 -12.49 30.98
N PRO A 8 -6.98 -12.48 30.50
CA PRO A 8 -6.24 -11.24 30.38
C PRO A 8 -6.99 -10.30 29.44
N GLU A 9 -7.35 -9.15 29.99
CA GLU A 9 -8.02 -8.07 29.31
C GLU A 9 -7.33 -7.78 27.98
N SER A 10 -8.12 -7.86 26.91
CA SER A 10 -7.80 -7.34 25.58
C SER A 10 -7.20 -5.94 25.71
N ARG A 11 -5.87 -5.84 25.65
CA ARG A 11 -5.18 -4.53 25.60
C ARG A 11 -5.54 -3.88 24.28
N GLY A 12 -6.38 -2.86 24.41
CA GLY A 12 -7.11 -2.23 23.34
C GLY A 12 -6.22 -1.57 22.29
N SER A 13 -6.82 -1.45 21.10
CA SER A 13 -6.44 -0.59 19.98
C SER A 13 -6.54 0.90 20.36
N GLY A 14 -5.85 1.33 21.41
CA GLY A 14 -5.75 2.72 21.88
C GLY A 14 -4.53 3.44 21.29
N PRO A 15 -4.48 4.78 21.38
CA PRO A 15 -3.27 5.52 21.01
C PRO A 15 -2.12 5.17 21.97
N VAL A 16 -0.97 4.79 21.40
CA VAL A 16 0.26 4.46 22.13
C VAL A 16 0.76 5.70 22.88
N GLY A 17 0.96 5.57 24.19
CA GLY A 17 1.49 6.60 25.09
C GLY A 17 3.01 6.66 25.09
N ALA A 18 3.58 7.72 25.69
CA ALA A 18 5.03 7.92 25.76
C ALA A 18 5.75 6.87 26.64
N ASP A 19 5.02 6.24 27.56
CA ASP A 19 5.53 5.24 28.50
C ASP A 19 5.33 3.79 28.01
N ASP A 20 4.70 3.59 26.84
CA ASP A 20 4.51 2.26 26.28
C ASP A 20 5.84 1.69 25.74
N PRO A 21 6.05 0.37 25.80
CA PRO A 21 7.23 -0.27 25.22
C PRO A 21 7.39 0.10 23.75
N ALA A 22 8.63 0.33 23.31
CA ALA A 22 8.93 0.70 21.92
C ALA A 22 8.35 -0.30 20.91
N ARG A 23 8.30 -1.58 21.29
CA ARG A 23 7.64 -2.65 20.52
C ARG A 23 6.15 -2.37 20.24
N GLU A 24 5.40 -1.80 21.19
CA GLU A 24 3.98 -1.46 20.97
C GLU A 24 3.82 -0.28 20.00
N ALA A 25 4.71 0.72 20.08
CA ALA A 25 4.74 1.82 19.13
C ALA A 25 5.02 1.34 17.70
N ILE A 26 5.98 0.43 17.53
CA ILE A 26 6.32 -0.22 16.25
C ILE A 26 5.12 -1.00 15.73
N ARG A 27 4.53 -1.87 16.57
CA ARG A 27 3.37 -2.69 16.25
C ARG A 27 2.21 -1.83 15.76
N ALA A 28 1.85 -0.79 16.51
CA ALA A 28 0.77 0.12 16.14
C ALA A 28 1.06 0.89 14.84
N ALA A 29 2.31 1.29 14.59
CA ALA A 29 2.70 1.96 13.36
C ALA A 29 2.54 1.03 12.14
N LEU A 30 3.07 -0.18 12.22
CA LEU A 30 2.97 -1.18 11.16
C LEU A 30 1.52 -1.59 10.92
N ALA A 31 0.77 -1.96 11.97
CA ALA A 31 -0.62 -2.42 11.85
C ALA A 31 -1.52 -1.44 11.10
N ARG A 32 -1.40 -0.13 11.39
CA ARG A 32 -2.18 0.91 10.69
C ARG A 32 -1.93 0.94 9.18
N ASN A 33 -0.69 0.76 8.75
CA ASN A 33 -0.33 0.84 7.34
C ASN A 33 -0.48 -0.51 6.62
N VAL A 34 -0.36 -1.64 7.32
CA VAL A 34 -0.69 -2.98 6.81
C VAL A 34 -2.18 -3.11 6.52
N ALA A 35 -3.05 -2.67 7.44
CA ALA A 35 -4.50 -2.66 7.20
C ALA A 35 -4.88 -1.85 5.95
N LYS A 36 -4.21 -0.71 5.72
CA LYS A 36 -4.38 0.07 4.49
C LYS A 36 -3.86 -0.66 3.26
N LEU A 37 -2.68 -1.29 3.35
CA LEU A 37 -2.09 -2.06 2.26
C LEU A 37 -3.07 -3.15 1.80
N THR A 38 -3.55 -4.00 2.72
CA THR A 38 -4.51 -5.07 2.43
C THR A 38 -5.82 -4.53 1.85
N ARG A 39 -6.38 -3.47 2.44
CA ARG A 39 -7.61 -2.84 1.92
C ARG A 39 -7.44 -2.33 0.48
N HIS A 40 -6.30 -1.69 0.19
CA HIS A 40 -6.06 -1.12 -1.14
C HIS A 40 -5.67 -2.18 -2.16
N GLU A 41 -5.03 -3.26 -1.73
CA GLU A 41 -4.78 -4.45 -2.55
C GLU A 41 -6.09 -5.04 -3.05
N SER A 42 -7.07 -5.27 -2.17
CA SER A 42 -8.39 -5.77 -2.56
C SER A 42 -9.14 -4.74 -3.43
N GLY A 43 -8.91 -3.45 -3.19
CA GLY A 43 -9.43 -2.37 -4.04
C GLY A 43 -8.89 -2.41 -5.46
N VAL A 44 -7.60 -2.75 -5.67
CA VAL A 44 -7.01 -2.90 -7.01
C VAL A 44 -7.68 -4.07 -7.73
N ARG A 45 -7.87 -5.20 -7.05
CA ARG A 45 -8.56 -6.38 -7.59
C ARG A 45 -10.00 -6.08 -8.01
N ALA A 46 -10.70 -5.27 -7.21
CA ALA A 46 -12.06 -4.86 -7.48
C ALA A 46 -12.17 -3.72 -8.51
N GLY A 47 -11.06 -3.25 -9.10
CA GLY A 47 -11.08 -2.10 -10.02
C GLY A 47 -11.53 -0.79 -9.36
N THR A 48 -11.40 -0.67 -8.03
CA THR A 48 -11.84 0.52 -7.31
C THR A 48 -10.96 1.71 -7.72
N PRO A 49 -11.55 2.88 -8.06
CA PRO A 49 -10.78 4.06 -8.42
C PRO A 49 -9.75 4.43 -7.36
N ASP A 50 -8.57 4.87 -7.80
CA ASP A 50 -7.50 5.38 -6.95
C ASP A 50 -6.86 4.36 -5.98
N SER A 51 -7.25 3.08 -6.09
CA SER A 51 -6.73 1.99 -5.27
C SER A 51 -5.23 1.76 -5.48
N VAL A 52 -4.74 1.79 -6.72
CA VAL A 52 -3.31 1.63 -7.05
C VAL A 52 -2.47 2.73 -6.40
N ARG A 53 -2.91 3.99 -6.49
CA ARG A 53 -2.22 5.11 -5.83
C ARG A 53 -2.15 4.88 -4.32
N LYS A 54 -3.27 4.53 -3.70
CA LYS A 54 -3.35 4.34 -2.24
C LYS A 54 -2.53 3.12 -1.77
N LEU A 55 -2.50 2.03 -2.55
CA LEU A 55 -1.65 0.88 -2.31
C LEU A 55 -0.17 1.28 -2.30
N ARG A 56 0.27 2.03 -3.32
CA ARG A 56 1.66 2.54 -3.40
C ARG A 56 2.00 3.48 -2.24
N ILE A 57 1.05 4.30 -1.79
CA ILE A 57 1.24 5.16 -0.61
C ILE A 57 1.40 4.30 0.65
N ALA A 58 0.56 3.29 0.86
CA ALA A 58 0.66 2.39 2.01
C ALA A 58 2.00 1.64 2.02
N ALA A 59 2.43 1.07 0.88
CA ALA A 59 3.72 0.41 0.74
C ALA A 59 4.90 1.36 1.04
N ARG A 60 4.86 2.61 0.54
CA ARG A 60 5.89 3.61 0.85
C ARG A 60 5.93 3.97 2.33
N ARG A 61 4.77 4.12 2.98
CA ARG A 61 4.68 4.43 4.41
C ARG A 61 5.26 3.30 5.26
N LEU A 62 4.94 2.05 4.94
CA LEU A 62 5.53 0.88 5.61
C LEU A 62 7.05 0.85 5.49
N ARG A 63 7.60 1.15 4.30
CA ARG A 63 9.06 1.27 4.13
C ARG A 63 9.66 2.38 4.99
N SER A 64 8.94 3.50 5.13
CA SER A 64 9.35 4.60 6.01
C SER A 64 9.31 4.20 7.47
N ASP A 65 8.28 3.46 7.91
CA ASP A 65 8.16 2.97 9.28
C ASP A 65 9.33 2.02 9.59
N LEU A 66 9.59 1.03 8.73
CA LEU A 66 10.72 0.10 8.84
C LEU A 66 12.07 0.84 8.90
N ASN A 67 12.23 1.90 8.13
CA ASN A 67 13.45 2.71 8.17
C ASN A 67 13.57 3.55 9.44
N THR A 68 12.45 4.07 9.95
CA THR A 68 12.39 4.90 11.16
C THR A 68 12.76 4.08 12.40
N PHE A 69 12.22 2.87 12.50
CA PHE A 69 12.48 1.95 13.62
C PHE A 69 13.70 1.05 13.41
N ARG A 70 14.47 1.26 12.34
CA ARG A 70 15.62 0.41 11.98
C ARG A 70 16.58 0.10 13.15
N PRO A 71 16.90 1.04 14.06
CA PRO A 71 17.78 0.74 15.21
C PRO A 71 17.21 -0.27 16.21
N LEU A 72 15.91 -0.52 16.20
CA LEU A 72 15.19 -1.40 17.14
C LEU A 72 14.72 -2.70 16.49
N LEU A 73 14.91 -2.84 15.19
CA LEU A 73 14.43 -3.97 14.40
C LEU A 73 15.59 -4.92 14.05
N ASP A 74 15.26 -6.18 13.79
CA ASP A 74 16.19 -7.07 13.11
C ASP A 74 16.54 -6.49 11.72
N PRO A 75 17.83 -6.23 11.43
CA PRO A 75 18.23 -5.46 10.26
C PRO A 75 18.02 -6.21 8.95
N GLU A 76 18.20 -7.54 8.94
CA GLU A 76 18.03 -8.36 7.75
C GLU A 76 16.54 -8.49 7.40
N TRP A 77 15.71 -8.76 8.40
CA TRP A 77 14.26 -8.84 8.28
C TRP A 77 13.65 -7.52 7.80
N ALA A 78 14.00 -6.40 8.43
CA ALA A 78 13.48 -5.08 8.03
C ALA A 78 13.90 -4.69 6.60
N LYS A 79 15.14 -5.04 6.21
CA LYS A 79 15.64 -4.81 4.85
C LYS A 79 14.88 -5.65 3.82
N ALA A 80 14.68 -6.94 4.08
CA ALA A 80 13.94 -7.84 3.19
C ALA A 80 12.51 -7.35 2.94
N LEU A 81 11.76 -7.03 4.00
CA LEU A 81 10.40 -6.49 3.88
C LEU A 81 10.38 -5.17 3.09
N SER A 82 11.33 -4.27 3.34
CA SER A 82 11.40 -2.99 2.63
C SER A 82 11.67 -3.16 1.13
N GLN A 83 12.48 -4.15 0.76
CA GLN A 83 12.77 -4.48 -0.64
C GLN A 83 11.53 -5.02 -1.35
N GLU A 84 10.83 -5.97 -0.73
CA GLU A 84 9.60 -6.57 -1.27
C GLU A 84 8.46 -5.54 -1.40
N LEU A 85 8.26 -4.68 -0.40
CA LEU A 85 7.34 -3.54 -0.50
C LEU A 85 7.71 -2.60 -1.67
N GLY A 86 9.00 -2.45 -1.93
CA GLY A 86 9.51 -1.72 -3.08
C GLY A 86 9.16 -2.42 -4.41
N ALA A 87 9.29 -3.74 -4.46
CA ALA A 87 8.95 -4.56 -5.62
C ALA A 87 7.45 -4.48 -5.93
N LEU A 88 6.59 -4.67 -4.91
CA LEU A 88 5.14 -4.50 -5.01
C LEU A 88 4.77 -3.10 -5.53
N ALA A 89 5.37 -2.05 -4.98
CA ALA A 89 5.06 -0.70 -5.45
C ALA A 89 5.44 -0.51 -6.92
N ARG A 90 6.57 -1.08 -7.38
CA ARG A 90 7.01 -1.01 -8.78
C ARG A 90 6.13 -1.82 -9.72
N SER A 91 5.69 -3.02 -9.32
CA SER A 91 4.90 -3.91 -10.18
C SER A 91 3.55 -3.30 -10.59
N VAL A 92 2.92 -2.53 -9.69
CA VAL A 92 1.68 -1.79 -9.99
C VAL A 92 1.93 -0.38 -10.56
N GLY A 93 3.18 -0.02 -10.86
CA GLY A 93 3.57 1.33 -11.27
C GLY A 93 2.98 1.75 -12.61
N THR A 94 2.99 0.85 -13.60
CA THR A 94 2.48 1.12 -14.94
C THR A 94 1.02 1.56 -14.92
N ALA A 95 0.16 0.88 -14.14
CA ALA A 95 -1.25 1.27 -13.98
C ALA A 95 -1.37 2.70 -13.45
N ARG A 96 -0.57 3.06 -12.44
CA ARG A 96 -0.58 4.41 -11.89
C ARG A 96 -0.14 5.46 -12.92
N ASP A 97 0.88 5.16 -13.71
CA ASP A 97 1.39 6.10 -14.70
C ASP A 97 0.36 6.34 -15.81
N ARG A 98 -0.39 5.30 -16.21
CA ARG A 98 -1.51 5.44 -17.15
C ARG A 98 -2.68 6.24 -16.58
N GLU A 99 -3.05 6.02 -15.31
CA GLU A 99 -4.05 6.86 -14.63
C GLU A 99 -3.64 8.34 -14.60
N VAL A 100 -2.37 8.63 -14.28
CA VAL A 100 -1.86 10.01 -14.27
C VAL A 100 -1.90 10.62 -15.66
N THR A 101 -1.56 9.85 -16.69
CA THR A 101 -1.50 10.33 -18.07
C THR A 101 -2.89 10.68 -18.57
N LEU A 102 -3.87 9.79 -18.38
CA LEU A 102 -5.26 10.05 -18.73
C LEU A 102 -5.82 11.27 -17.97
N HIS A 103 -5.60 11.33 -16.65
CA HIS A 103 -6.08 12.44 -15.84
C HIS A 103 -5.44 13.80 -16.22
N ARG A 104 -4.16 13.79 -16.61
CA ARG A 104 -3.51 15.00 -17.13
C ARG A 104 -4.13 15.46 -18.44
N LEU A 105 -4.39 14.54 -19.37
CA LEU A 105 -5.09 14.86 -20.62
C LEU A 105 -6.45 15.49 -20.34
N GLU A 106 -7.25 14.89 -19.46
CA GLU A 106 -8.57 15.41 -19.10
C GLU A 106 -8.51 16.84 -18.55
N ARG A 107 -7.62 17.09 -17.60
CA ARG A 107 -7.41 18.41 -17.02
C ARG A 107 -6.91 19.43 -18.05
N ASP A 108 -6.01 19.02 -18.92
CA ASP A 108 -5.45 19.93 -19.94
C ASP A 108 -6.50 20.26 -21.01
N VAL A 109 -7.48 19.37 -21.26
CA VAL A 109 -8.64 19.65 -22.13
C VAL A 109 -9.60 20.67 -21.52
N GLU A 110 -9.82 20.63 -20.20
CA GLU A 110 -10.73 21.57 -19.51
C GLU A 110 -10.33 23.04 -19.65
N VAL A 111 -9.03 23.31 -19.88
CA VAL A 111 -8.50 24.68 -20.01
C VAL A 111 -8.37 25.15 -21.46
N LEU A 112 -8.76 24.32 -22.44
CA LEU A 112 -8.69 24.69 -23.86
C LEU A 112 -9.77 25.72 -24.22
N PRO A 113 -9.47 26.66 -25.15
CA PRO A 113 -10.48 27.55 -25.70
C PRO A 113 -11.61 26.76 -26.38
N PRO A 114 -12.88 27.17 -26.21
CA PRO A 114 -13.98 26.60 -26.97
C PRO A 114 -13.75 26.70 -28.48
N GLY A 115 -14.03 25.63 -29.24
CA GLY A 115 -13.89 25.60 -30.70
C GLY A 115 -12.47 25.34 -31.22
N ALA A 116 -11.56 24.85 -30.38
CA ALA A 116 -10.29 24.34 -30.84
C ALA A 116 -10.50 23.13 -31.79
N PRO A 117 -9.88 23.08 -32.98
CA PRO A 117 -10.11 22.05 -34.00
C PRO A 117 -9.37 20.74 -33.63
N LEU A 118 -9.63 20.23 -32.44
CA LEU A 118 -8.91 19.11 -31.82
C LEU A 118 -9.87 18.02 -31.33
N GLU A 119 -11.20 18.17 -31.44
CA GLU A 119 -12.15 17.21 -30.84
C GLU A 119 -11.90 15.77 -31.30
N ALA A 120 -11.76 15.54 -32.61
CA ALA A 120 -11.50 14.20 -33.15
C ALA A 120 -10.16 13.61 -32.64
N THR A 121 -9.13 14.44 -32.47
CA THR A 121 -7.83 14.02 -31.93
C THR A 121 -7.94 13.70 -30.43
N LEU A 122 -8.67 14.52 -29.66
CA LEU A 122 -8.87 14.30 -28.24
C LEU A 122 -9.67 13.04 -27.96
N ASP A 123 -10.71 12.77 -28.76
CA ASP A 123 -11.50 11.54 -28.65
C ASP A 123 -10.65 10.32 -28.97
N TYR A 124 -9.84 10.38 -30.04
CA TYR A 124 -8.88 9.32 -30.35
C TYR A 124 -7.89 9.06 -29.20
N LEU A 125 -7.29 10.12 -28.64
CA LEU A 125 -6.36 10.01 -27.52
C LEU A 125 -7.03 9.42 -26.28
N ARG A 126 -8.25 9.83 -25.95
CA ARG A 126 -9.02 9.25 -24.83
C ARG A 126 -9.26 7.77 -25.03
N THR A 127 -9.65 7.34 -26.24
CA THR A 127 -9.86 5.93 -26.55
C THR A 127 -8.58 5.12 -26.34
N VAL A 128 -7.45 5.58 -26.89
CA VAL A 128 -6.16 4.89 -26.75
C VAL A 128 -5.72 4.82 -25.30
N LEU A 129 -5.75 5.94 -24.56
CA LEU A 129 -5.30 5.99 -23.17
C LEU A 129 -6.20 5.19 -22.22
N THR A 130 -7.50 5.11 -22.50
CA THR A 130 -8.44 4.29 -21.73
C THR A 130 -8.15 2.80 -21.94
N ALA A 131 -7.89 2.37 -23.18
CA ALA A 131 -7.49 1.01 -23.48
C ALA A 131 -6.15 0.65 -22.81
N ASP A 132 -5.16 1.54 -22.91
CA ASP A 132 -3.85 1.36 -22.25
C ASP A 132 -3.99 1.24 -20.72
N LEU A 133 -4.89 2.03 -20.11
CA LEU A 133 -5.16 1.95 -18.68
C LEU A 133 -5.79 0.60 -18.31
N ALA A 134 -6.75 0.11 -19.09
CA ALA A 134 -7.38 -1.19 -18.85
C ALA A 134 -6.34 -2.33 -18.87
N THR A 135 -5.49 -2.39 -19.89
CA THR A 135 -4.39 -3.38 -19.97
C THR A 135 -3.41 -3.23 -18.79
N ALA A 136 -3.09 -2.00 -18.39
CA ALA A 136 -2.21 -1.78 -17.25
C ALA A 136 -2.84 -2.20 -15.92
N GLN A 137 -4.16 -2.04 -15.75
CA GLN A 137 -4.91 -2.50 -14.58
C GLN A 137 -4.92 -4.04 -14.51
N GLU A 138 -5.14 -4.73 -15.62
CA GLU A 138 -5.01 -6.19 -15.70
C GLU A 138 -3.60 -6.64 -15.28
N GLY A 139 -2.56 -5.98 -15.79
CA GLY A 139 -1.18 -6.24 -15.39
C GLY A 139 -0.93 -6.00 -13.90
N ALA A 140 -1.56 -4.99 -13.30
CA ALA A 140 -1.48 -4.74 -11.87
C ALA A 140 -2.15 -5.86 -11.06
N VAL A 141 -3.33 -6.36 -11.48
CA VAL A 141 -4.01 -7.49 -10.83
C VAL A 141 -3.15 -8.76 -10.93
N ALA A 142 -2.63 -9.07 -12.12
CA ALA A 142 -1.74 -10.23 -12.32
C ALA A 142 -0.48 -10.15 -11.43
N ALA A 143 0.07 -8.94 -11.21
CA ALA A 143 1.18 -8.77 -10.29
C ALA A 143 0.77 -9.06 -8.84
N LEU A 144 -0.44 -8.70 -8.41
CA LEU A 144 -0.95 -9.03 -7.08
C LEU A 144 -1.24 -10.53 -6.90
N ASP A 145 -1.51 -11.24 -7.99
CA ASP A 145 -1.69 -12.71 -8.02
C ASP A 145 -0.40 -13.50 -7.96
N SER A 146 0.76 -12.82 -7.97
CA SER A 146 2.04 -13.50 -7.78
C SER A 146 2.17 -14.07 -6.36
N ASP A 147 2.75 -15.26 -6.25
CA ASP A 147 3.08 -15.90 -4.97
C ASP A 147 3.93 -14.97 -4.07
N GLY A 148 4.83 -14.19 -4.68
CA GLY A 148 5.65 -13.20 -3.97
C GLY A 148 4.82 -12.11 -3.29
N THR A 149 3.77 -11.60 -3.93
CA THR A 149 2.90 -10.59 -3.32
C THR A 149 2.07 -11.18 -2.19
N ALA A 150 1.51 -12.39 -2.38
CA ALA A 150 0.75 -13.07 -1.33
C ALA A 150 1.63 -13.33 -0.08
N ALA A 151 2.86 -13.83 -0.29
CA ALA A 151 3.84 -14.04 0.76
C ALA A 151 4.21 -12.74 1.49
N LEU A 152 4.39 -11.64 0.75
CA LEU A 152 4.66 -10.31 1.33
C LEU A 152 3.51 -9.83 2.22
N ILE A 153 2.26 -9.92 1.76
CA ILE A 153 1.10 -9.48 2.53
C ILE A 153 0.99 -10.27 3.84
N ALA A 154 1.14 -11.60 3.77
CA ALA A 154 1.16 -12.46 4.95
C ALA A 154 2.31 -12.10 5.90
N ALA A 155 3.52 -11.90 5.38
CA ALA A 155 4.67 -11.49 6.18
C ALA A 155 4.47 -10.13 6.86
N MET A 156 3.81 -9.18 6.19
CA MET A 156 3.46 -7.88 6.76
C MET A 156 2.38 -7.97 7.85
N GLN A 157 1.41 -8.88 7.71
CA GLN A 157 0.41 -9.13 8.75
C GLN A 157 1.08 -9.70 10.01
N VAL A 158 1.97 -10.68 9.85
CA VAL A 158 2.78 -11.20 10.97
C VAL A 158 3.64 -10.09 11.58
N ALA A 159 4.30 -9.27 10.76
CA ALA A 159 5.11 -8.14 11.22
C ALA A 159 4.32 -7.10 12.03
N ALA A 160 3.04 -6.92 11.70
CA ALA A 160 2.15 -6.00 12.39
C ALA A 160 1.67 -6.54 13.75
N GLU A 161 1.74 -7.85 13.98
CA GLU A 161 1.38 -8.48 15.25
C GLU A 161 2.60 -8.68 16.15
N ASP A 162 3.69 -9.18 15.57
CA ASP A 162 4.94 -9.52 16.24
C ASP A 162 6.15 -9.03 15.42
N PRO A 163 6.49 -7.73 15.53
CA PRO A 163 7.66 -7.20 14.85
C PRO A 163 8.95 -7.81 15.43
N ARG A 164 9.84 -8.26 14.54
CA ARG A 164 11.14 -8.80 14.95
C ARG A 164 12.04 -7.65 15.38
N THR A 165 12.27 -7.57 16.69
CA THR A 165 13.10 -6.57 17.32
C THR A 165 14.48 -7.13 17.65
N ASN A 166 15.47 -6.26 17.79
CA ASN A 166 16.77 -6.65 18.34
C ASN A 166 16.70 -6.71 19.88
N ALA A 167 17.73 -7.27 20.52
CA ALA A 167 17.76 -7.46 21.97
C ALA A 167 17.75 -6.16 22.80
N GLU A 168 17.80 -4.99 22.15
CA GLU A 168 17.87 -3.66 22.78
C GLU A 168 16.52 -2.89 22.74
N ALA A 169 15.44 -3.53 22.26
CA ALA A 169 14.12 -2.91 22.03
C ALA A 169 13.04 -3.23 23.09
#